data_AF-A0AA51RWI2-F1
#
_entry.id   AF-A0AA51RWI2-F1
#
_cell.length_a   1.000
_cell.length_b   1.000
_cell.length_c   1.000
_cell.angle_alpha   90.00
_cell.angle_beta   90.00
_cell.angle_gamma   90.00
#
_symmetry.space_group_name_H-M   'P 1'
#
loop_
_entity.id
_entity.type
_entity.pdbx_description
1 polymer ?
#
loop_
_entity_poly.entity_id
_entity_poly.type
_entity_poly.pdbx_seq_one_letter_code
_entity_poly.pdbx_strand_id
1 'polypeptide(L)'
;MYRFPKFKFTYYRLIYPGIFAMAFTVSAMMGVSITKSIFLGFGMVIALILLKVVTKLRRYKRFLTNVGDSYIPTEKEKEELVMAMVPFGHSSVSCMAQVSQKGIIVGRSGIYRLISWQDIRSIRKVFCYGHNVAELTLAENDRLLFIPYFSCIQEFWGSTEQVK
;
A
#
# COMPACT_ATOMS: atom_id res chain seq x y z
N MET A 1 -18.14 -5.97 7.52
CA MET A 1 -17.19 -7.09 7.68
C MET A 1 -16.43 -7.25 6.37
N TYR A 2 -15.20 -6.73 6.27
CA TYR A 2 -14.41 -6.85 5.04
C TYR A 2 -14.03 -8.33 4.82
N ARG A 3 -14.63 -8.98 3.83
CA ARG A 3 -14.26 -10.33 3.40
C ARG A 3 -12.94 -10.24 2.63
N PHE A 4 -11.84 -10.51 3.32
CA PHE A 4 -10.54 -10.63 2.67
C PHE A 4 -10.51 -11.84 1.72
N PRO A 5 -9.81 -11.73 0.58
CA PRO A 5 -9.74 -12.80 -0.39
C PRO A 5 -9.00 -13.99 0.24
N LYS A 6 -9.75 -15.05 0.57
CA LYS A 6 -9.18 -16.40 0.78
C LYS A 6 -8.28 -16.71 -0.42
N PHE A 7 -7.19 -17.45 -0.21
CA PHE A 7 -6.32 -17.99 -1.27
C PHE A 7 -7.14 -18.91 -2.20
N LYS A 8 -7.95 -18.33 -3.06
CA LYS A 8 -8.56 -19.03 -4.19
C LYS A 8 -7.46 -19.09 -5.25
N PHE A 9 -7.28 -20.28 -5.84
CA PHE A 9 -6.51 -20.42 -7.07
C PHE A 9 -7.22 -19.61 -8.15
N THR A 10 -6.85 -18.33 -8.21
CA THR A 10 -7.46 -17.38 -9.11
C THR A 10 -6.78 -17.54 -10.47
N TYR A 11 -7.54 -17.89 -11.51
CA TYR A 11 -7.09 -18.12 -12.90
C TYR A 11 -6.07 -17.07 -13.40
N TYR A 12 -6.15 -15.84 -12.91
CA TYR A 12 -5.19 -14.76 -13.16
C TYR A 12 -3.72 -15.10 -12.80
N ARG A 13 -3.45 -16.12 -11.98
CA ARG A 13 -2.08 -16.58 -11.69
C ARG A 13 -1.48 -17.42 -12.82
N LEU A 14 -2.29 -18.00 -13.72
CA LEU A 14 -1.85 -18.72 -14.92
C LEU A 14 -1.36 -17.78 -16.04
N ILE A 15 -1.61 -16.47 -15.90
CA ILE A 15 -1.15 -15.48 -16.88
C ILE A 15 0.37 -15.47 -16.99
N TYR A 16 1.11 -15.62 -15.88
CA TYR A 16 2.58 -15.59 -15.90
C TYR A 16 3.22 -16.77 -16.64
N PRO A 17 2.88 -18.05 -16.34
CA PRO A 17 3.39 -19.16 -17.13
C PRO A 17 2.89 -19.12 -18.59
N GLY A 18 1.68 -18.62 -18.84
CA GLY A 18 1.17 -18.44 -20.21
C GLY A 18 1.99 -17.44 -21.02
N ILE A 19 2.32 -16.28 -20.44
CA ILE A 19 3.17 -15.27 -21.09
C ILE A 19 4.59 -15.78 -21.29
N PHE A 20 5.14 -16.50 -20.31
CA PHE A 20 6.45 -17.15 -20.46
C PHE A 20 6.47 -18.11 -21.65
N ALA A 21 5.47 -19.01 -21.73
CA ALA A 21 5.36 -19.97 -22.82
C ALA A 21 5.20 -19.28 -24.18
N MET A 22 4.37 -18.23 -24.27
CA MET A 22 4.18 -17.46 -25.49
C MET A 22 5.47 -16.73 -25.92
N ALA A 23 6.19 -16.11 -24.98
CA ALA A 23 7.47 -15.45 -25.27
C ALA A 23 8.52 -16.45 -25.75
N PHE A 24 8.56 -17.64 -25.14
CA PHE A 24 9.46 -18.72 -25.54
C PHE A 24 9.13 -19.24 -26.94
N THR A 25 7.87 -19.53 -27.26
CA THR A 25 7.46 -20.05 -28.57
C THR A 25 7.73 -19.05 -29.69
N VAL A 26 7.39 -17.77 -29.48
CA VAL A 26 7.67 -16.71 -30.47
C VAL A 26 9.17 -16.56 -30.69
N SER A 27 9.98 -16.54 -29.62
CA SER A 27 11.44 -16.43 -29.75
C SER A 27 12.06 -17.63 -30.47
N ALA A 28 11.57 -18.85 -30.20
CA ALA A 28 12.00 -20.06 -30.88
C ALA A 28 11.62 -20.06 -32.37
N MET A 29 10.43 -19.57 -32.72
CA MET A 29 10.00 -19.40 -34.13
C MET A 29 10.86 -18.37 -34.88
N MET A 30 11.38 -17.37 -34.19
CA MET A 30 12.30 -16.37 -34.76
C MET A 30 13.75 -16.87 -34.88
N GLY A 31 14.01 -18.15 -34.62
CA GLY A 31 15.35 -18.75 -34.74
C GLY A 31 16.32 -18.35 -33.62
N VAL A 32 15.81 -17.77 -32.52
CA VAL A 32 16.64 -17.40 -31.37
C VAL A 32 17.08 -18.67 -30.63
N SER A 33 18.38 -18.75 -30.30
CA SER A 33 18.93 -19.85 -29.51
C SER A 33 18.12 -20.08 -28.23
N ILE A 34 17.89 -21.36 -27.89
CA ILE A 34 17.07 -21.82 -26.76
C ILE A 34 17.44 -21.07 -25.47
N THR A 35 18.73 -20.91 -25.19
CA THR A 35 19.24 -20.20 -24.01
C THR A 35 18.73 -18.75 -23.94
N LYS A 36 18.80 -18.02 -25.06
CA LYS A 36 18.36 -16.62 -25.14
C LYS A 36 16.83 -16.51 -25.04
N SER A 37 16.09 -17.46 -25.61
CA SER A 37 14.61 -17.52 -25.52
C SER A 37 14.12 -17.71 -24.09
N ILE A 38 14.82 -18.53 -23.29
CA ILE A 38 14.51 -18.70 -21.85
C ILE A 38 14.72 -17.38 -21.10
N PHE A 39 15.85 -16.69 -21.30
CA PHE A 39 16.12 -15.40 -20.67
C PHE A 39 15.10 -14.33 -21.08
N LEU A 40 14.68 -14.29 -22.34
CA LEU A 40 13.63 -13.40 -22.82
C LEU A 40 12.29 -13.66 -22.13
N GLY A 41 11.90 -14.93 -22.00
CA GLY A 41 10.67 -15.31 -21.29
C GLY A 41 10.67 -14.85 -19.83
N PHE A 42 11.76 -15.11 -19.10
CA PHE A 42 11.90 -14.62 -17.72
C PHE A 42 11.91 -13.09 -17.65
N GLY A 43 12.64 -12.42 -18.54
CA GLY A 43 12.70 -10.97 -18.63
C GLY A 43 11.32 -10.35 -18.83
N MET A 44 10.49 -10.93 -19.70
CA MET A 44 9.13 -10.45 -19.95
C MET A 44 8.22 -10.61 -18.73
N VAL A 45 8.30 -11.75 -18.03
CA VAL A 45 7.54 -11.97 -16.79
C VAL A 45 7.97 -10.99 -15.70
N ILE A 46 9.28 -10.78 -15.52
CA ILE A 46 9.82 -9.81 -14.56
C ILE A 46 9.35 -8.39 -14.90
N ALA A 47 9.43 -7.99 -16.16
CA ALA A 47 8.97 -6.67 -16.62
C ALA A 47 7.49 -6.43 -16.30
N LEU A 48 6.63 -7.44 -16.51
CA LEU A 48 5.22 -7.36 -16.17
C LEU A 48 4.96 -7.25 -14.66
N ILE A 49 5.72 -7.99 -13.85
CA ILE A 49 5.64 -7.88 -12.39
C ILE A 49 6.03 -6.47 -11.95
N LEU A 50 7.15 -5.94 -12.47
CA LEU A 50 7.60 -4.58 -12.19
C LEU A 50 6.57 -3.54 -12.61
N LEU A 51 5.97 -3.67 -13.80
CA LEU A 51 4.92 -2.76 -14.29
C LEU A 51 3.69 -2.76 -13.36
N LYS A 52 3.25 -3.94 -12.90
CA LYS A 52 2.17 -4.05 -11.91
C LYS A 52 2.52 -3.39 -10.57
N VAL A 53 3.75 -3.56 -10.09
CA VAL A 53 4.22 -2.91 -8.85
C VAL A 53 4.23 -1.39 -9.03
N VAL A 54 4.81 -0.88 -10.12
CA VAL A 54 4.90 0.56 -10.38
C VAL A 54 3.52 1.20 -10.52
N THR A 55 2.60 0.60 -11.27
CA THR A 55 1.24 1.13 -11.44
C THR A 55 0.48 1.18 -10.12
N LYS A 56 0.59 0.13 -9.29
CA LYS A 56 0.03 0.08 -7.93
C LYS A 56 0.62 1.17 -7.03
N LEU A 57 1.94 1.35 -7.04
CA LEU A 57 2.62 2.38 -6.27
C LEU A 57 2.18 3.79 -6.69
N ARG A 58 2.07 4.04 -8.01
CA ARG A 58 1.58 5.32 -8.52
C ARG A 58 0.14 5.60 -8.07
N ARG A 59 -0.73 4.59 -8.09
CA ARG A 59 -2.11 4.72 -7.61
C ARG A 59 -2.16 5.07 -6.12
N TYR A 60 -1.33 4.41 -5.31
CA TYR A 60 -1.25 4.70 -3.87
C TYR A 60 -0.70 6.11 -3.59
N LYS A 61 0.34 6.53 -4.32
CA LYS A 61 0.87 7.90 -4.21
C LYS A 61 -0.19 8.94 -4.52
N ARG A 62 -0.96 8.77 -5.61
CA ARG A 62 -2.07 9.68 -5.94
C ARG A 62 -3.18 9.67 -4.88
N PHE A 63 -3.44 8.52 -4.27
CA PHE A 63 -4.39 8.44 -3.18
C PHE A 63 -3.90 9.25 -1.97
N LEU A 64 -2.64 9.08 -1.56
CA LEU A 64 -2.04 9.86 -0.48
C LEU A 64 -2.02 11.36 -0.77
N THR A 65 -1.71 11.79 -2.00
CA THR A 65 -1.75 13.24 -2.34
C THR A 65 -3.13 13.87 -2.24
N ASN A 66 -4.18 13.06 -2.13
CA ASN A 66 -5.57 13.53 -1.95
C ASN A 66 -6.07 13.30 -0.52
N VAL A 67 -5.16 13.03 0.43
CA VAL A 67 -5.46 12.76 1.83
C VAL A 67 -4.54 13.62 2.70
N GLY A 68 -5.14 14.42 3.58
CA GLY A 68 -4.42 15.32 4.47
C GLY A 68 -3.56 16.37 3.75
N ASP A 69 -2.78 17.10 4.53
CA ASP A 69 -1.92 18.16 4.05
C ASP A 69 -0.52 17.67 3.70
N SER A 70 0.15 18.36 2.77
CA SER A 70 1.56 18.08 2.48
C SER A 70 2.42 18.32 3.72
N TYR A 71 3.21 17.33 4.12
CA TYR A 71 4.07 17.44 5.28
C TYR A 71 5.52 17.12 4.93
N ILE A 72 6.46 17.79 5.59
CA ILE A 72 7.89 17.50 5.49
C ILE A 72 8.33 17.09 6.89
N PRO A 73 8.54 15.79 7.16
CA PRO A 73 8.97 15.34 8.48
C PRO A 73 10.40 15.77 8.75
N THR A 74 10.65 16.17 9.99
CA THR A 74 11.99 16.37 10.55
C THR A 74 12.77 15.06 10.57
N GLU A 75 14.11 15.11 10.69
CA GLU A 75 14.93 13.90 10.75
C GLU A 75 14.54 12.98 11.91
N LYS A 76 14.25 13.57 13.08
CA LYS A 76 13.76 12.81 14.25
C LYS A 76 12.42 12.11 13.97
N GLU A 77 11.48 12.79 13.31
CA GLU A 77 10.20 12.19 12.93
C GLU A 77 10.38 11.07 11.90
N LYS A 78 11.34 11.19 10.98
CA LYS A 78 11.64 10.11 10.03
C LYS A 78 12.14 8.85 10.71
N GLU A 79 12.92 8.97 11.77
CA GLU A 79 13.42 7.84 12.56
C GLU A 79 12.31 7.13 13.33
N GLU A 80 11.26 7.85 13.72
CA GLU A 80 10.11 7.32 14.47
C GLU A 80 9.00 6.71 13.57
N LEU A 81 9.13 6.82 12.24
CA LEU A 81 8.16 6.25 11.30
C LEU A 81 8.19 4.72 11.33
N VAL A 82 7.05 4.11 11.65
CA VAL A 82 6.87 2.65 11.57
C VAL A 82 6.35 2.28 10.19
N MET A 83 7.01 1.33 9.54
CA MET A 83 6.57 0.77 8.26
C MET A 83 5.80 -0.53 8.46
N ALA A 84 4.59 -0.64 7.89
CA ALA A 84 3.83 -1.89 7.85
C ALA A 84 3.11 -2.08 6.51
N MET A 85 2.67 -3.30 6.22
CA MET A 85 1.88 -3.63 5.04
C MET A 85 0.39 -3.44 5.32
N VAL A 86 -0.21 -2.44 4.69
CA VAL A 86 -1.61 -2.08 4.91
C VAL A 86 -2.49 -2.43 3.70
N PRO A 87 -3.78 -2.75 3.91
CA PRO A 87 -4.72 -2.95 2.81
C PRO A 87 -4.87 -1.68 1.93
N PHE A 88 -4.93 -1.88 0.61
CA PHE A 88 -5.25 -0.83 -0.36
C PHE A 88 -5.94 -1.44 -1.59
N GLY A 89 -7.26 -1.20 -1.70
CA GLY A 89 -8.12 -1.83 -2.71
C GLY A 89 -8.11 -3.35 -2.58
N HIS A 90 -7.86 -4.06 -3.69
CA HIS A 90 -7.76 -5.52 -3.71
C HIS A 90 -6.33 -6.04 -3.43
N SER A 91 -5.46 -5.22 -2.84
CA SER A 91 -4.04 -5.54 -2.64
C SER A 91 -3.50 -4.94 -1.33
N SER A 92 -2.22 -5.16 -1.02
CA SER A 92 -1.52 -4.52 0.10
C SER A 92 -0.45 -3.55 -0.36
N VAL A 93 -0.22 -2.47 0.35
CA VAL A 93 0.91 -1.56 0.12
C VAL A 93 1.64 -1.37 1.44
N SER A 94 2.96 -1.32 1.42
CA SER A 94 3.67 -0.78 2.59
C SER A 94 3.30 0.70 2.81
N CYS A 95 3.22 1.09 4.06
CA CYS A 95 2.92 2.45 4.48
C CYS A 95 3.76 2.73 5.70
N MET A 96 4.37 3.91 5.74
CA MET A 96 4.99 4.46 6.94
C MET A 96 3.93 5.29 7.66
N ALA A 97 3.90 5.23 8.98
CA ALA A 97 3.09 6.16 9.77
C ALA A 97 3.78 6.51 11.08
N GLN A 98 3.39 7.64 11.65
CA GLN A 98 3.77 8.09 12.98
C GLN A 98 2.60 8.89 13.55
N VAL A 99 2.39 8.75 14.86
CA VAL A 99 1.40 9.52 15.60
C VAL A 99 2.07 10.76 16.17
N SER A 100 1.45 11.92 15.96
CA SER A 100 1.91 13.22 16.46
C SER A 100 0.78 13.91 17.22
N GLN A 101 1.10 14.94 17.99
CA GLN A 101 0.11 15.77 18.69
C GLN A 101 -0.87 16.43 17.71
N LYS A 102 -0.42 16.80 16.51
CA LYS A 102 -1.25 17.47 15.51
C LYS A 102 -2.15 16.50 14.73
N GLY A 103 -1.79 15.23 14.68
CA GLY A 103 -2.45 14.26 13.81
C GLY A 103 -1.60 13.04 13.53
N ILE A 104 -1.91 12.36 12.44
CA ILE A 104 -1.17 11.19 11.98
C ILE A 104 -0.37 11.57 10.74
N ILE A 105 0.95 11.38 10.83
CA ILE A 105 1.83 11.50 9.68
C ILE A 105 1.83 10.16 8.95
N VAL A 106 1.51 10.19 7.65
CA VAL A 106 1.43 9.00 6.81
C VAL A 106 2.34 9.20 5.61
N GLY A 107 3.18 8.21 5.33
CA GLY A 107 4.30 8.33 4.41
C GLY A 107 4.46 7.14 3.46
N ARG A 108 4.88 7.43 2.23
CA ARG A 108 5.46 6.43 1.34
C ARG A 108 6.39 7.05 0.29
N SER A 109 7.61 6.51 0.21
CA SER A 109 8.56 6.77 -0.90
C SER A 109 8.77 8.27 -1.13
N GLY A 110 9.06 8.99 -0.04
CA GLY A 110 9.35 10.42 -0.02
C GLY A 110 8.12 11.34 -0.01
N ILE A 111 6.90 10.80 -0.11
CA ILE A 111 5.66 11.59 0.04
C ILE A 111 5.14 11.38 1.44
N TYR A 112 4.98 12.47 2.19
CA TYR A 112 4.44 12.49 3.54
C TYR A 112 3.24 13.41 3.62
N ARG A 113 2.23 12.98 4.35
CA ARG A 113 0.99 13.72 4.56
C ARG A 113 0.66 13.74 6.04
N LEU A 114 0.21 14.89 6.52
CA LEU A 114 -0.32 15.03 7.87
C LEU A 114 -1.83 15.00 7.79
N ILE A 115 -2.45 14.08 8.52
CA ILE A 115 -3.90 13.99 8.65
C ILE A 115 -4.23 14.53 10.03
N SER A 116 -4.87 15.70 10.09
CA SER A 116 -5.27 16.29 11.36
C SER A 116 -6.22 15.37 12.09
N TRP A 117 -6.17 15.39 13.42
CA TRP A 117 -7.17 14.69 14.21
C TRP A 117 -8.59 15.17 13.85
N GLN A 118 -8.78 16.46 13.59
CA GLN A 118 -10.11 16.97 13.26
C GLN A 118 -10.73 16.37 11.99
N ASP A 119 -9.89 15.87 11.07
CA ASP A 119 -10.31 15.29 9.79
C ASP A 119 -10.63 13.79 9.89
N ILE A 120 -10.39 13.17 11.05
CA ILE A 120 -10.66 11.76 11.28
C ILE A 120 -12.06 11.64 11.88
N ARG A 121 -12.93 10.86 11.24
CA ARG A 121 -14.30 10.61 11.70
C ARG A 121 -14.37 9.42 12.64
N SER A 122 -13.60 8.37 12.36
CA SER A 122 -13.53 7.20 13.24
C SER A 122 -12.23 6.42 13.02
N ILE A 123 -11.82 5.73 14.07
CA ILE A 123 -10.65 4.85 14.08
C ILE A 123 -11.08 3.47 14.54
N ARG A 124 -10.77 2.44 13.75
CA ARG A 124 -11.03 1.05 14.11
C ARG A 124 -9.76 0.23 14.01
N LYS A 125 -9.53 -0.61 15.02
CA LYS A 125 -8.46 -1.62 14.97
C LYS A 125 -8.92 -2.83 14.15
N VAL A 126 -8.10 -3.23 13.18
CA VAL A 126 -8.37 -4.39 12.31
C VAL A 126 -7.12 -5.26 12.23
N PHE A 127 -7.29 -6.57 12.22
CA PHE A 127 -6.18 -7.51 12.05
C PHE A 127 -6.02 -7.89 10.57
N CYS A 128 -4.86 -7.55 9.99
CA CYS A 128 -4.56 -7.72 8.57
C CYS A 128 -3.11 -8.19 8.40
N TYR A 129 -2.86 -9.13 7.47
CA TYR A 129 -1.50 -9.59 7.13
C TYR A 129 -0.64 -9.99 8.35
N GLY A 130 -1.27 -10.63 9.35
CA GLY A 130 -0.58 -11.11 10.56
C GLY A 130 -0.27 -10.03 11.61
N HIS A 131 -0.75 -8.79 11.44
CA HIS A 131 -0.52 -7.70 12.39
C HIS A 131 -1.74 -6.78 12.53
N ASN A 132 -1.71 -5.89 13.52
CA ASN A 132 -2.77 -4.91 13.75
C ASN A 132 -2.56 -3.67 12.87
N VAL A 133 -3.65 -3.21 12.26
CA VAL A 133 -3.72 -2.04 11.39
C VAL A 133 -4.86 -1.15 11.91
N ALA A 134 -4.67 0.17 11.88
CA ALA A 134 -5.73 1.13 12.13
C ALA A 134 -6.44 1.49 10.81
N GLU A 135 -7.75 1.29 10.77
CA GLU A 135 -8.66 1.75 9.74
C GLU A 135 -9.20 3.13 10.15
N LEU A 136 -8.83 4.15 9.39
CA LEU A 136 -9.25 5.53 9.56
C LEU A 136 -10.34 5.84 8.53
N THR A 137 -11.46 6.38 8.99
CA THR A 137 -12.47 7.00 8.12
C THR A 137 -12.27 8.50 8.15
N LEU A 138 -12.03 9.13 7.00
CA LEU A 138 -11.79 10.58 6.91
C LEU A 138 -13.11 11.34 6.69
N ALA A 139 -13.27 12.48 7.37
CA ALA A 139 -14.50 13.28 7.38
C ALA A 139 -14.87 13.84 6.01
N GLU A 140 -13.89 14.27 5.23
CA GLU A 140 -14.12 15.05 4.00
C GLU A 140 -14.55 14.19 2.80
N ASN A 141 -14.39 12.86 2.86
CA ASN A 141 -14.60 12.00 1.69
C ASN A 141 -15.09 10.57 2.02
N ASP A 142 -15.40 10.27 3.29
CA ASP A 142 -15.64 8.89 3.79
C ASP A 142 -14.61 7.87 3.27
N ARG A 143 -13.40 8.35 2.97
CA ARG A 143 -12.31 7.54 2.43
C ARG A 143 -11.72 6.73 3.56
N LEU A 144 -11.59 5.43 3.31
CA LEU A 144 -10.91 4.52 4.20
C LEU A 144 -9.40 4.58 3.94
N LEU A 145 -8.66 4.92 4.97
CA LEU A 145 -7.20 4.86 4.99
C LEU A 145 -6.77 3.82 6.02
N PHE A 146 -5.84 2.96 5.63
CA PHE A 146 -5.24 1.99 6.54
C PHE A 146 -3.81 2.40 6.88
N ILE A 147 -3.46 2.37 8.16
CA ILE A 147 -2.13 2.70 8.68
C ILE A 147 -1.66 1.62 9.68
N PRO A 148 -0.34 1.49 9.92
CA PRO A 148 0.14 0.73 11.08
C PRO A 148 -0.61 1.12 12.37
N TYR A 149 -1.02 0.14 13.18
CA TYR A 149 -1.68 0.44 14.45
C TYR A 149 -0.66 0.80 15.52
N PHE A 150 -0.92 1.89 16.26
CA PHE A 150 -0.16 2.28 17.45
C PHE A 150 -1.10 2.32 18.64
N SER A 151 -0.65 1.82 19.80
CA SER A 151 -1.41 1.89 21.05
C SER A 151 -1.75 3.32 21.46
N CYS A 152 -0.83 4.25 21.23
CA CYS A 152 -1.00 5.67 21.56
C CYS A 152 -2.07 6.40 20.73
N ILE A 153 -2.57 5.84 19.62
CA ILE A 153 -3.63 6.49 18.82
C ILE A 153 -4.86 6.80 19.68
N GLN A 154 -5.23 5.89 20.59
CA GLN A 154 -6.44 6.06 21.41
C GLN A 154 -6.27 7.18 22.44
N GLU A 155 -5.06 7.37 22.97
CA GLU A 155 -4.75 8.43 23.94
C GLU A 155 -4.82 9.82 23.29
N PHE A 156 -4.24 9.97 22.09
CA PHE A 156 -4.29 11.23 21.33
C PHE A 156 -5.67 11.52 20.76
N TRP A 157 -6.39 10.50 20.26
CA TRP A 157 -7.75 10.69 19.76
C TRP A 157 -8.73 11.06 20.86
N GLY A 158 -8.76 10.28 21.94
CA GLY A 158 -9.72 10.46 23.04
C GLY A 158 -9.56 11.79 23.76
N SER A 159 -8.33 12.31 23.87
CA SER A 159 -8.09 13.65 24.41
C SER A 159 -8.60 14.77 23.51
N THR A 160 -8.67 14.55 22.19
CA THR A 160 -9.19 15.55 21.23
C THR A 160 -10.72 15.54 21.17
N GLU A 161 -11.35 14.38 21.40
CA GLU A 161 -12.81 14.23 21.39
C GLU A 161 -13.48 14.84 22.64
N GLN A 162 -12.78 14.91 23.78
CA GLN A 162 -13.28 15.58 24.99
C GLN A 162 -13.20 17.12 24.96
N VAL A 163 -12.60 17.70 23.93
CA VAL A 163 -12.47 19.17 23.76
C VAL A 163 -13.52 19.73 22.80
N LYS A 164 -14.40 18.89 22.24
CA LYS A 164 -15.58 19.28 21.46
C LYS A 164 -16.85 19.17 22.30
#